data_AF-A0A358PK87-F1
#
_entry.id   AF-A0A358PK87-F1
#
_cell.length_a   1.000
_cell.length_b   1.000
_cell.length_c   1.000
_cell.angle_alpha   90.00
_cell.angle_beta   90.00
_cell.angle_gamma   90.00
#
_symmetry.space_group_name_H-M   'P 1'
#
loop_
_entity.id
_entity.type
_entity.pdbx_description
1 polymer ?
#
loop_
_entity_poly.entity_id
_entity_poly.type
_entity_poly.pdbx_seq_one_letter_code
_entity_poly.pdbx_strand_id
1 'polypeptide(L)'
;MSANARLRIDIESAGRMLSMKHKIIGVDPGSPAACAGVCAGMYLTCINDLPVVDIIDYERLTAEENIELTLCADGAQCGKQQKEFKISLTKEEYEPLGLNFETSLMSPVRQCANHCIFCFIDQMP
;
A
#
# COMPACT_ATOMS: atom_id res chain seq x y z
N MET A 1 -6.46 -33.24 -24.04
CA MET A 1 -6.12 -32.16 -25.00
C MET A 1 -6.46 -30.86 -24.31
N SER A 2 -5.44 -30.16 -23.79
CA SER A 2 -5.60 -29.04 -22.86
C SER A 2 -5.95 -27.75 -23.60
N ALA A 3 -7.05 -27.10 -23.22
CA ALA A 3 -7.49 -25.83 -23.77
C ALA A 3 -6.79 -24.68 -23.03
N ASN A 4 -5.83 -24.03 -23.70
CA ASN A 4 -5.18 -22.80 -23.22
C ASN A 4 -6.14 -21.61 -23.40
N ALA A 5 -6.78 -21.19 -22.31
CA ALA A 5 -7.50 -19.92 -22.26
C ALA A 5 -6.48 -18.77 -22.13
N ARG A 6 -6.20 -18.09 -23.24
CA ARG A 6 -5.46 -16.82 -23.24
C ARG A 6 -6.35 -15.73 -22.62
N LEU A 7 -6.09 -15.37 -21.37
CA LEU A 7 -6.59 -14.14 -20.77
C LEU A 7 -6.03 -12.95 -21.56
N ARG A 8 -6.91 -12.30 -22.33
CA ARG A 8 -6.70 -10.92 -22.80
C ARG A 8 -6.95 -10.02 -21.60
N ILE A 9 -5.89 -9.47 -21.04
CA ILE A 9 -5.99 -8.44 -20.00
C ILE A 9 -6.21 -7.12 -20.75
N ASP A 10 -7.40 -6.54 -20.61
CA ASP A 10 -7.73 -5.23 -21.15
C ASP A 10 -6.87 -4.16 -20.45
N ILE A 11 -6.00 -3.52 -21.24
CA ILE A 11 -4.96 -2.58 -20.78
C ILE A 11 -5.55 -1.23 -20.33
N GLU A 12 -6.81 -0.91 -20.66
CA GLU A 12 -7.46 0.34 -20.25
C GLU A 12 -7.85 0.39 -18.76
N SER A 13 -8.01 -0.76 -18.10
CA SER A 13 -8.27 -0.86 -16.65
C SER A 13 -6.97 -0.81 -15.83
N ALA A 14 -5.82 -1.08 -16.45
CA ALA A 14 -4.51 -1.08 -15.80
C ALA A 14 -4.00 0.34 -15.48
N GLY A 15 -4.45 1.36 -16.24
CA GLY A 15 -4.04 2.75 -16.06
C GLY A 15 -4.45 3.38 -14.73
N ARG A 16 -5.45 2.81 -14.03
CA ARG A 16 -5.90 3.30 -12.71
C ARG A 16 -5.35 2.47 -11.54
N MET A 17 -4.79 1.28 -11.83
CA MET A 17 -4.24 0.36 -10.84
C MET A 17 -2.73 0.61 -10.58
N LEU A 18 -2.08 1.42 -11.43
CA LEU A 18 -0.64 1.72 -11.42
C LEU A 18 -0.25 3.02 -10.68
N SER A 19 -1.11 3.63 -9.86
CA SER A 19 -0.76 4.92 -9.23
C SER A 19 -1.21 5.13 -7.78
N MET A 20 -1.71 4.09 -7.10
CA MET A 20 -1.94 4.18 -5.66
C MET A 20 -0.59 4.01 -4.96
N LYS A 21 0.05 5.15 -4.66
CA LYS A 21 1.31 5.22 -3.90
C LYS A 21 1.03 5.89 -2.56
N HIS A 22 1.40 5.23 -1.46
CA HIS A 22 1.16 5.73 -0.10
C HIS A 22 2.43 6.38 0.44
N LYS A 23 2.35 7.68 0.72
CA LYS A 23 3.50 8.43 1.24
C LYS A 23 3.75 8.07 2.71
N ILE A 24 4.98 7.64 2.98
CA ILE A 24 5.47 7.34 4.33
C ILE A 24 5.95 8.66 4.94
N ILE A 25 5.34 9.08 6.03
CA ILE A 25 5.71 10.31 6.77
C ILE A 25 6.64 10.03 7.94
N GLY A 26 6.70 8.79 8.41
CA GLY A 26 7.52 8.39 9.54
C GLY A 26 7.71 6.89 9.58
N VAL A 27 8.77 6.47 10.27
CA VAL A 27 9.07 5.07 10.55
C VAL A 27 9.46 4.96 12.02
N ASP A 28 8.86 4.01 12.74
CA ASP A 28 9.09 3.86 14.17
C ASP A 28 10.51 3.30 14.43
N PRO A 29 11.27 3.88 15.37
CA PRO A 29 12.63 3.43 15.65
C PRO A 29 12.62 2.02 16.24
N GLY A 30 13.48 1.14 15.71
CA GLY A 30 13.54 -0.26 16.11
C GLY A 30 12.46 -1.17 15.51
N SER A 31 11.60 -0.63 14.64
CA SER A 31 10.64 -1.44 13.88
C SER A 31 11.31 -2.24 12.75
N PRO A 32 10.66 -3.31 12.26
CA PRO A 32 11.13 -4.06 11.09
C PRO A 32 11.38 -3.18 9.87
N ALA A 33 10.53 -2.18 9.62
CA ALA A 33 10.72 -1.25 8.50
C ALA A 33 11.95 -0.34 8.69
N ALA A 34 12.23 0.11 9.92
CA ALA A 34 13.44 0.89 10.20
C ALA A 34 14.71 0.04 9.99
N CYS A 35 14.70 -1.21 10.46
CA CYS A 35 15.78 -2.17 10.27
C CYS A 35 16.00 -2.50 8.78
N ALA A 36 14.93 -2.52 8.00
CA ALA A 36 14.95 -2.72 6.55
C ALA A 36 15.46 -1.49 5.77
N GLY A 37 15.67 -0.35 6.44
CA GLY A 37 16.18 0.89 5.82
C GLY A 37 15.10 1.72 5.13
N VAL A 38 13.83 1.56 5.51
CA VAL A 38 12.74 2.41 5.04
C VAL A 38 12.85 3.78 5.71
N CYS A 39 12.69 4.84 4.91
CA CYS A 39 12.80 6.23 5.38
C CYS A 39 11.50 7.01 5.10
N ALA A 40 11.23 8.01 5.94
CA ALA A 40 10.21 9.01 5.67
C ALA A 40 10.49 9.74 4.34
N GLY A 41 9.43 10.04 3.58
CA GLY A 41 9.49 10.61 2.24
C GLY A 41 9.50 9.59 1.10
N MET A 42 9.58 8.29 1.42
CA MET A 42 9.36 7.21 0.46
C MET A 42 7.87 6.96 0.24
N TYR A 43 7.56 6.26 -0.85
CA TYR A 43 6.21 5.85 -1.20
C TYR A 43 6.10 4.34 -1.27
N LEU A 44 5.11 3.77 -0.60
CA LEU A 44 4.76 2.35 -0.69
C LEU A 44 3.79 2.12 -1.84
N THR A 45 4.11 1.17 -2.72
CA THR A 45 3.28 0.82 -3.88
C THR A 45 2.68 -0.58 -3.74
N CYS A 46 3.52 -1.56 -3.42
CA CYS A 46 3.11 -2.96 -3.32
C CYS A 46 3.71 -3.64 -2.07
N ILE A 47 3.02 -4.66 -1.59
CA ILE A 47 3.51 -5.61 -0.60
C ILE A 47 3.30 -7.02 -1.18
N ASN A 48 4.35 -7.85 -1.21
CA ASN A 48 4.32 -9.20 -1.80
C ASN A 48 3.79 -9.22 -3.24
N ASP A 49 4.25 -8.27 -4.08
CA ASP A 49 3.77 -8.02 -5.45
C ASP A 49 2.26 -7.70 -5.59
N LEU A 50 1.56 -7.51 -4.46
CA LEU A 50 0.15 -7.11 -4.42
C LEU A 50 0.03 -5.61 -4.14
N PRO A 51 -0.81 -4.88 -4.90
CA PRO A 51 -0.99 -3.45 -4.70
C PRO A 51 -1.70 -3.19 -3.37
N VAL A 52 -1.26 -2.16 -2.64
CA VAL A 52 -1.93 -1.71 -1.42
C VAL A 52 -2.94 -0.63 -1.81
N VAL A 53 -4.24 -0.89 -1.65
CA VAL A 53 -5.29 0.09 -2.00
C VAL A 53 -5.73 0.89 -0.79
N ASP A 54 -5.90 0.22 0.35
CA ASP A 54 -6.36 0.82 1.60
C ASP A 54 -5.69 0.17 2.82
N ILE A 55 -6.11 0.61 4.00
CA ILE A 55 -5.58 0.09 5.27
C ILE A 55 -5.90 -1.40 5.51
N ILE A 56 -7.01 -1.91 4.97
CA ILE A 56 -7.39 -3.33 5.14
C ILE A 56 -6.45 -4.19 4.30
N ASP A 57 -6.15 -3.76 3.07
CA ASP A 57 -5.13 -4.42 2.25
C ASP A 57 -3.77 -4.39 2.93
N TYR A 58 -3.39 -3.25 3.50
CA TYR A 58 -2.13 -3.13 4.24
C TYR A 58 -2.07 -4.11 5.42
N GLU A 59 -3.08 -4.15 6.29
CA GLU A 59 -3.11 -5.08 7.43
C GLU A 59 -3.09 -6.55 6.97
N ARG A 60 -3.85 -6.89 5.94
CA ARG A 60 -3.89 -8.25 5.39
C ARG A 60 -2.54 -8.67 4.81
N LEU A 61 -1.89 -7.80 4.04
CA LEU A 61 -0.61 -8.10 3.38
C LEU A 61 0.57 -8.10 4.36
N THR A 62 0.42 -7.44 5.51
CA THR A 62 1.42 -7.40 6.58
C THR A 62 1.19 -8.43 7.68
N ALA A 63 0.17 -9.28 7.54
CA ALA A 63 -0.10 -10.37 8.47
C ALA A 63 0.94 -11.50 8.40
N GLU A 64 1.63 -11.65 7.28
CA GLU A 64 2.65 -12.68 7.06
C GLU A 64 3.98 -12.33 7.73
N GLU A 65 4.79 -13.33 8.08
CA GLU A 65 6.12 -13.16 8.68
C GLU A 65 7.14 -12.62 7.68
N ASN A 66 7.05 -13.07 6.42
CA ASN A 66 7.96 -12.69 5.35
C ASN A 66 7.25 -11.72 4.40
N ILE A 67 7.80 -10.51 4.30
CA ILE A 67 7.16 -9.41 3.59
C ILE A 67 8.16 -8.80 2.61
N GLU A 68 7.77 -8.67 1.35
CA GLU A 68 8.49 -7.91 0.33
C GLU A 68 7.79 -6.58 0.08
N LEU A 69 8.41 -5.49 0.50
CA LEU A 69 7.92 -4.13 0.25
C LEU A 69 8.49 -3.62 -1.07
N THR A 70 7.61 -3.14 -1.96
CA THR A 70 8.00 -2.34 -3.12
C THR A 70 7.84 -0.87 -2.78
N LEU A 71 8.97 -0.18 -2.74
CA LEU A 71 9.06 1.22 -2.37
C LEU A 71 9.55 2.05 -3.56
N CYS A 72 9.11 3.29 -3.57
CA CYS A 72 9.45 4.26 -4.58
C CYS A 72 9.98 5.52 -3.89
N ALA A 73 11.22 5.89 -4.17
CA ALA A 73 11.76 7.16 -3.71
C ALA A 73 11.45 8.23 -4.75
N ASP A 74 10.70 9.28 -4.36
CA ASP A 74 10.53 10.44 -5.24
C ASP A 74 11.86 11.19 -5.32
N GLY A 75 12.37 11.30 -6.54
CA GLY A 75 13.68 11.87 -6.88
C GLY A 75 13.91 13.33 -6.50
N ALA A 76 12.90 14.01 -5.95
CA ALA A 76 12.97 15.42 -5.57
C ALA A 76 14.04 15.71 -4.49
N GLN A 77 14.43 14.70 -3.70
CA GLN A 77 15.52 14.80 -2.71
C GLN A 77 16.91 14.51 -3.32
N CYS A 78 16.99 13.93 -4.52
CA CYS A 78 18.23 13.39 -5.07
C CYS A 78 18.39 13.57 -6.59
N GLY A 79 17.76 14.58 -7.22
CA GLY A 79 18.04 15.00 -8.61
C GLY A 79 18.01 13.92 -9.70
N LYS A 80 17.49 12.72 -9.41
CA LYS A 80 17.51 11.54 -10.27
C LYS A 80 16.13 10.92 -10.27
N GLN A 81 15.82 10.32 -11.41
CA GLN A 81 14.57 9.63 -11.75
C GLN A 81 13.99 8.84 -10.57
N GLN A 82 12.67 8.86 -10.47
CA GLN A 82 11.88 8.02 -9.58
C GLN A 82 12.38 6.58 -9.68
N LYS A 83 12.99 6.08 -8.61
CA LYS A 83 13.59 4.74 -8.58
C LYS A 83 12.78 3.86 -7.65
N GLU A 84 12.24 2.79 -8.22
CA GLU A 84 11.61 1.71 -7.48
C GLU A 84 12.67 0.73 -6.98
N PHE A 85 12.50 0.25 -5.77
CA PHE A 85 13.33 -0.79 -5.18
C PHE A 85 12.46 -1.67 -4.30
N LYS A 86 12.85 -2.94 -4.23
CA LYS A 86 12.21 -3.96 -3.41
C LYS A 86 13.07 -4.23 -2.19
N ILE A 87 12.45 -4.35 -1.04
CA ILE A 87 13.12 -4.72 0.21
C ILE A 87 12.33 -5.86 0.84
N SER A 88 13.01 -6.98 1.03
CA SER A 88 12.48 -8.11 1.77
C SER A 88 12.85 -7.96 3.23
N LEU A 89 11.89 -8.15 4.12
CA LEU A 89 12.07 -8.14 5.56
C LEU A 89 11.29 -9.30 6.18
N THR A 90 11.76 -9.73 7.35
CA THR A 90 11.11 -10.75 8.17
C THR A 90 10.78 -10.14 9.53
N LYS A 91 9.61 -10.45 10.06
CA LYS A 91 9.11 -9.97 11.34
C LYS A 91 8.45 -11.10 12.13
N GLU A 92 8.19 -10.89 13.41
CA GLU A 92 7.40 -11.85 14.18
C GLU A 92 5.91 -11.84 13.79
N GLU A 93 5.22 -12.95 14.07
CA GLU A 93 3.77 -13.04 13.92
C GLU A 93 3.11 -11.90 14.72
N TYR A 94 2.25 -11.11 14.07
CA TYR A 94 1.61 -9.90 14.63
C TYR A 94 2.50 -8.70 14.96
N GLU A 95 3.81 -8.72 14.68
CA GLU A 95 4.64 -7.54 14.86
C GLU A 95 4.25 -6.44 13.85
N PRO A 96 4.04 -5.17 14.26
CA PRO A 96 3.76 -4.10 13.33
C PRO A 96 5.02 -3.73 12.53
N LEU A 97 4.87 -3.41 11.24
CA LEU A 97 5.99 -2.92 10.43
C LEU A 97 6.57 -1.59 10.92
N GLY A 98 5.78 -0.78 11.64
CA GLY A 98 6.17 0.54 12.11
C GLY A 98 6.20 1.63 11.03
N LEU A 99 5.39 1.48 9.97
CA LEU A 99 5.24 2.50 8.92
C LEU A 99 4.10 3.46 9.26
N ASN A 100 4.41 4.76 9.25
CA ASN A 100 3.42 5.82 9.45
C ASN A 100 3.14 6.51 8.11
N PHE A 101 1.87 6.58 7.72
CA PHE A 101 1.42 7.16 6.45
C PHE A 101 0.73 8.53 6.65
N GLU A 102 0.78 9.38 5.62
CA GLU A 102 0.18 10.73 5.66
C GLU A 102 -1.34 10.71 5.87
N THR A 103 -2.01 9.73 5.28
CA THR A 103 -3.45 9.53 5.41
C THR A 103 -3.71 8.27 6.24
N SER A 104 -4.35 8.42 7.41
CA SER A 104 -4.65 7.29 8.30
C SER A 104 -5.51 6.19 7.66
N LEU A 105 -6.26 6.51 6.60
CA LEU A 105 -7.09 5.54 5.87
C LEU A 105 -6.40 4.98 4.62
N MET A 106 -5.22 5.52 4.26
CA MET A 106 -4.49 5.23 3.02
C MET A 106 -5.33 5.43 1.73
N SER A 107 -6.57 5.90 1.85
CA SER A 107 -7.55 6.03 0.78
C SER A 107 -8.47 7.21 1.11
N PRO A 108 -8.98 7.94 0.10
CA PRO A 108 -10.04 8.91 0.35
C PRO A 108 -11.24 8.23 0.99
N VAL A 109 -11.83 8.87 2.01
CA VAL A 109 -13.09 8.43 2.62
C VAL A 109 -14.12 8.30 1.50
N ARG A 110 -14.55 7.07 1.21
CA ARG A 110 -15.62 6.84 0.24
C ARG A 110 -16.92 7.26 0.90
N GLN A 111 -17.57 8.28 0.34
CA GLN A 111 -18.93 8.62 0.74
C GLN A 111 -19.86 7.48 0.31
N CYS A 112 -20.72 7.05 1.24
CA CYS A 112 -21.73 6.04 0.95
C CYS A 112 -22.68 6.60 -0.13
N ALA A 113 -22.71 5.97 -1.31
CA ALA A 113 -23.60 6.38 -2.41
C ALA A 113 -25.03 5.84 -2.24
N ASN A 114 -25.29 5.06 -1.19
CA ASN A 114 -26.62 4.53 -0.89
C ASN A 114 -27.39 5.55 -0.04
N HIS A 115 -28.35 6.22 -0.68
CA HIS A 115 -29.33 7.09 -0.02
C HIS A 115 -30.39 6.27 0.74
N CYS A 116 -29.94 5.43 1.67
CA CYS A 116 -30.82 4.59 2.47
C CYS A 116 -31.40 5.39 3.65
N ILE A 117 -32.70 5.23 3.92
CA ILE A 117 -33.39 5.83 5.07
C ILE A 117 -32.84 5.35 6.44
N PHE A 118 -32.04 4.28 6.45
CA PHE A 118 -31.33 3.73 7.61
C PHE A 118 -29.80 3.93 7.52
N CYS A 119 -29.34 4.99 6.85
CA CYS A 119 -27.92 5.29 6.75
C CYS A 119 -27.37 5.76 8.10
N PHE A 120 -26.58 4.93 8.77
CA PHE A 120 -25.93 5.26 10.05
C PHE A 120 -24.84 6.34 9.93
N ILE A 121 -24.35 6.63 8.71
CA ILE A 121 -23.33 7.67 8.47
C ILE A 121 -23.97 9.07 8.44
N ASP A 122 -25.14 9.23 7.83
CA ASP A 122 -25.85 10.53 7.76
C ASP A 122 -26.54 10.93 9.08
N GLN A 123 -26.66 10.00 10.02
CA GLN A 123 -27.29 10.24 11.33
C GLN A 123 -26.30 10.47 12.47
N MET A 124 -25.00 10.68 12.18
CA MET A 124 -24.07 11.21 13.17
C MET A 124 -24.35 12.71 13.39
N PRO A 125 -24.61 13.17 14.62
CA PRO A 125 -24.96 14.57 14.93
C PRO A 125 -23.82 15.57 14.69
#